data_AF-A0A920GGH9-F1
#
_entry.id   AF-A0A920GGH9-F1
#
_cell.length_a   1.000
_cell.length_b   1.000
_cell.length_c   1.000
_cell.angle_alpha   90.00
_cell.angle_beta   90.00
_cell.angle_gamma   90.00
#
_symmetry.space_group_name_H-M   'P 1'
#
loop_
_entity.id
_entity.type
_entity.pdbx_description
1 polymer ?
#
loop_
_entity_poly.entity_id
_entity_poly.type
_entity_poly.pdbx_seq_one_letter_code
_entity_poly.pdbx_strand_id
1 'polypeptide(L)'
;MVSSWKIFCWLLKRAEEAGVIVISDLPVLEIKNEKEGKKIVITGKGQISAGKVIIATNAYTGTEYKVGKFLRKRLVPAKSAIIVTENLGVDYVKKTNAKT
;
A
#
# COMPACT_ATOMS: atom_id res chain seq x y z
N MET A 1 11.75 -4.36 18.47
CA MET A 1 11.05 -3.66 17.37
C MET A 1 10.99 -4.60 16.18
N VAL A 2 9.79 -4.99 15.73
CA VAL A 2 9.64 -5.85 14.54
C VAL A 2 9.67 -4.94 13.32
N SER A 3 10.49 -5.26 12.31
CA SER A 3 10.52 -4.43 11.10
C SER A 3 9.29 -4.70 10.24
N SER A 4 8.58 -3.62 9.86
CA SER A 4 7.37 -3.70 9.02
C SER A 4 7.63 -4.48 7.72
N TRP A 5 8.82 -4.31 7.14
CA TRP A 5 9.26 -5.05 5.96
C TRP A 5 9.31 -6.57 6.17
N LYS A 6 9.86 -7.03 7.30
CA LYS A 6 9.92 -8.47 7.59
C LYS A 6 8.52 -9.07 7.73
N ILE A 7 7.60 -8.35 8.36
CA ILE A 7 6.20 -8.78 8.49
C ILE A 7 5.57 -8.92 7.10
N PHE A 8 5.75 -7.91 6.24
CA PHE A 8 5.23 -7.93 4.87
C PHE A 8 5.75 -9.14 4.08
N CYS A 9 7.07 -9.35 4.04
CA CYS A 9 7.67 -10.47 3.33
C CYS A 9 7.17 -11.82 3.85
N TRP A 10 7.00 -11.95 5.17
CA TRP A 10 6.53 -13.19 5.77
C TRP A 10 5.07 -13.47 5.40
N LEU A 11 4.21 -12.46 5.40
CA LEU A 11 2.82 -12.59 4.97
C LEU A 11 2.71 -12.96 3.49
N LEU A 12 3.48 -12.30 2.62
CA LEU A 12 3.54 -12.62 1.19
C LEU A 12 3.90 -14.09 0.99
N LYS A 13 4.98 -14.54 1.63
CA LYS A 13 5.43 -15.93 1.55
C LYS A 13 4.34 -16.92 1.98
N ARG A 14 3.61 -16.63 3.07
CA ARG A 14 2.49 -17.48 3.53
C ARG A 14 1.32 -17.50 2.54
N ALA A 15 1.02 -16.38 1.89
CA ALA A 15 -0.04 -16.30 0.89
C ALA A 15 0.31 -17.14 -0.34
N GLU A 16 1.54 -17.02 -0.84
CA GLU A 16 2.03 -17.83 -1.97
C GLU A 16 2.02 -19.32 -1.65
N GLU A 17 2.48 -19.72 -0.46
CA GLU A 17 2.42 -21.13 0.01
C GLU A 17 0.99 -21.66 0.13
N ALA A 18 0.01 -20.80 0.39
CA ALA A 18 -1.41 -21.14 0.39
C ALA A 18 -2.02 -21.20 -1.04
N GLY A 19 -1.22 -20.97 -2.09
CA GLY A 19 -1.65 -21.02 -3.49
C GLY A 19 -2.20 -19.71 -4.04
N VAL A 20 -2.01 -18.58 -3.36
CA VAL A 20 -2.42 -17.26 -3.88
C VAL A 20 -1.52 -16.89 -5.07
N ILE A 21 -2.14 -16.48 -6.18
CA ILE A 21 -1.44 -15.94 -7.33
C ILE A 21 -1.13 -14.46 -7.09
N VAL A 22 0.15 -14.11 -7.05
CA VAL A 22 0.62 -12.74 -6.90
C VAL A 22 1.18 -12.27 -8.24
N ILE A 23 0.67 -11.15 -8.75
CA ILE A 23 1.14 -10.54 -9.99
C ILE A 23 1.61 -9.13 -9.66
N SER A 24 2.93 -8.92 -9.69
CA SER A 24 3.52 -7.59 -9.55
C SER A 24 3.54 -6.84 -10.88
N ASP A 25 3.79 -5.52 -10.81
CA ASP A 25 4.05 -4.68 -11.99
C ASP A 25 2.94 -4.70 -13.05
N LEU A 26 1.70 -4.96 -12.60
CA LEU A 26 0.51 -4.99 -13.44
C LEU A 26 -0.59 -4.12 -12.81
N PRO A 27 -0.63 -2.81 -13.11
CA PRO A 27 -1.64 -1.94 -12.54
C PRO A 27 -3.04 -2.31 -13.03
N VAL A 28 -4.01 -2.22 -12.11
CA VAL A 28 -5.43 -2.28 -12.46
C VAL A 28 -5.87 -0.92 -12.99
N LEU A 29 -6.43 -0.90 -14.19
CA LEU A 29 -6.83 0.32 -14.89
C LEU A 29 -8.26 0.73 -14.50
N GLU A 30 -9.17 -0.24 -14.48
CA GLU A 30 -10.60 -0.05 -14.22
C GLU A 30 -11.22 -1.35 -13.67
N ILE A 31 -12.30 -1.23 -12.90
CA ILE A 31 -13.14 -2.34 -12.49
C ILE A 31 -14.55 -2.07 -13.01
N LYS A 32 -15.09 -2.99 -13.79
CA LYS A 32 -16.47 -2.92 -14.32
C LYS A 32 -17.35 -3.94 -13.61
N ASN A 33 -18.61 -3.57 -13.40
CA ASN A 33 -19.62 -4.55 -12.99
C ASN A 33 -20.15 -5.23 -14.25
N GLU A 34 -20.23 -6.55 -14.23
CA GLU A 34 -20.83 -7.36 -15.26
C GLU A 34 -22.25 -7.77 -14.84
N LYS A 35 -23.00 -8.34 -15.80
CA LYS A 35 -24.27 -9.00 -15.49
C LYS A 35 -24.03 -10.15 -14.50
N GLU A 36 -25.05 -10.53 -13.75
CA GLU A 36 -24.98 -11.60 -12.73
C GLU A 36 -24.08 -11.31 -11.52
N GLY A 37 -23.71 -10.04 -11.29
CA GLY A 37 -22.97 -9.64 -10.08
C GLY A 37 -21.47 -9.94 -10.10
N LYS A 38 -20.93 -10.41 -11.24
CA LYS A 38 -19.49 -10.54 -11.44
C LYS A 38 -18.83 -9.18 -11.64
N LYS A 39 -17.53 -9.10 -11.37
CA LYS A 39 -16.69 -7.93 -11.60
C LYS A 39 -15.59 -8.29 -12.58
N ILE A 40 -15.35 -7.40 -13.53
CA ILE A 40 -14.26 -7.51 -14.49
C ILE A 40 -13.17 -6.51 -14.10
N VAL A 41 -12.00 -7.03 -13.77
CA VAL A 41 -10.79 -6.25 -13.47
C VAL A 41 -9.99 -6.12 -14.77
N ILE A 42 -9.76 -4.88 -15.21
CA ILE A 42 -9.07 -4.59 -16.47
C ILE A 42 -7.63 -4.18 -16.17
N THR A 43 -6.69 -4.80 -16.89
CA THR A 43 -5.25 -4.50 -16.81
C THR A 43 -4.70 -4.27 -18.23
N GLY A 44 -3.46 -3.79 -18.34
CA GLY A 44 -2.78 -3.65 -19.63
C GLY A 44 -2.49 -4.98 -20.35
N LYS A 45 -2.58 -6.12 -19.65
CA LYS A 45 -2.32 -7.47 -20.21
C LYS A 45 -3.59 -8.29 -20.44
N GLY A 46 -4.77 -7.74 -20.17
CA GLY A 46 -6.05 -8.44 -20.32
C GLY A 46 -6.99 -8.21 -19.16
N GLN A 47 -7.98 -9.10 -19.03
CA GLN A 47 -9.08 -8.98 -18.08
C GLN A 47 -9.16 -10.19 -17.16
N ILE A 48 -9.55 -9.95 -15.90
CA ILE A 48 -9.75 -10.99 -14.88
C ILE A 48 -11.20 -10.89 -14.40
N SER A 49 -11.95 -12.00 -14.49
CA SER A 49 -13.31 -12.09 -13.94
C SER A 49 -13.27 -12.58 -12.50
N ALA A 50 -13.96 -11.88 -11.60
CA ALA A 50 -14.01 -12.20 -10.18
C ALA A 50 -15.40 -11.94 -9.59
N GLY A 51 -15.86 -12.78 -8.66
CA GLY A 51 -17.12 -12.54 -7.95
C GLY A 51 -17.03 -11.37 -6.95
N LYS A 52 -15.85 -11.16 -6.35
CA LYS A 52 -15.59 -10.06 -5.42
C LYS A 52 -14.23 -9.43 -5.75
N VAL A 53 -14.14 -8.13 -5.54
CA VAL A 53 -12.90 -7.35 -5.73
C VAL A 53 -12.76 -6.41 -4.54
N ILE A 54 -11.58 -6.44 -3.91
CA ILE A 54 -11.18 -5.59 -2.80
C ILE A 54 -10.08 -4.65 -3.30
N ILE A 55 -10.22 -3.35 -3.04
CA ILE A 55 -9.20 -2.35 -3.39
C ILE A 55 -8.39 -2.05 -2.13
N ALA A 56 -7.10 -2.40 -2.13
CA ALA A 56 -6.18 -2.27 -0.99
C ALA A 56 -4.99 -1.33 -1.27
N THR A 57 -5.15 -0.33 -2.14
CA THR A 57 -4.05 0.52 -2.63
C THR A 57 -3.70 1.73 -1.76
N ASN A 58 -4.45 2.04 -0.70
CA ASN A 58 -4.34 3.21 0.21
C ASN A 58 -4.70 4.60 -0.40
N ALA A 59 -4.39 5.69 0.32
CA ALA A 59 -4.73 7.08 -0.03
C ALA A 59 -3.81 7.72 -1.10
N TYR A 60 -2.66 7.10 -1.41
CA TYR A 60 -1.70 7.57 -2.41
C TYR A 60 -2.08 7.15 -3.84
N THR A 61 -3.36 6.87 -4.09
CA THR A 61 -3.87 6.57 -5.43
C THR A 61 -3.80 7.81 -6.33
N GLY A 62 -2.96 7.76 -7.36
CA GLY A 62 -2.87 8.79 -8.41
C GLY A 62 -4.14 8.91 -9.26
N THR A 63 -4.13 9.85 -10.21
CA THR A 63 -5.26 10.14 -11.11
C THR A 63 -5.20 9.38 -12.44
N GLU A 64 -4.09 8.73 -12.74
CA GLU A 64 -3.82 8.04 -14.02
C GLU A 64 -4.91 7.01 -14.38
N TYR A 65 -5.34 6.21 -13.39
CA TYR A 65 -6.32 5.15 -13.60
C TYR A 65 -7.66 5.42 -12.89
N LYS A 66 -8.72 4.84 -13.46
CA LYS A 66 -10.09 5.00 -12.97
C LYS A 66 -10.34 4.23 -11.69
N VAL A 67 -9.62 3.12 -11.45
CA VAL A 67 -9.79 2.27 -10.26
C VAL A 67 -9.74 3.04 -8.93
N GLY A 68 -8.90 4.09 -8.85
CA GLY A 68 -8.76 4.92 -7.65
C GLY A 68 -9.85 5.97 -7.43
N LYS A 69 -10.79 6.17 -8.37
CA LYS A 69 -11.76 7.28 -8.34
C LYS A 69 -12.63 7.29 -7.08
N PHE A 70 -12.99 6.11 -6.56
CA PHE A 70 -13.80 6.01 -5.34
C PHE A 70 -13.03 6.46 -4.09
N LEU A 71 -11.77 6.04 -3.97
CA LEU A 71 -10.89 6.34 -2.83
C LEU A 71 -10.45 7.81 -2.82
N ARG A 72 -10.10 8.39 -3.98
CA ARG A 72 -9.69 9.80 -4.09
C ARG A 72 -10.72 10.80 -3.61
N LYS A 73 -12.01 10.43 -3.62
CA LYS A 73 -13.10 11.29 -3.12
C LYS A 73 -13.31 11.22 -1.61
N ARG A 74 -12.60 10.31 -0.92
CA ARG A 74 -12.87 9.93 0.49
C ARG A 74 -11.62 9.87 1.35
N LEU A 75 -10.44 9.76 0.75
CA LEU A 75 -9.16 9.68 1.44
C LEU A 75 -8.29 10.88 1.09
N VAL A 76 -7.59 11.40 2.09
CA VAL A 76 -6.58 12.45 1.92
C VAL A 76 -5.21 11.83 2.21
N PRO A 77 -4.23 11.89 1.28
CA PRO A 77 -2.89 11.41 1.54
C PRO A 77 -2.19 12.31 2.57
N ALA A 78 -1.83 11.74 3.72
CA ALA A 78 -1.06 12.45 4.74
C ALA A 78 0.44 12.35 4.43
N LYS A 79 1.18 13.46 4.49
CA LYS A 79 2.65 13.43 4.44
C LYS A 79 3.18 13.18 5.84
N SER A 80 3.99 12.14 6.00
CA SER A 80 4.73 11.86 7.24
C SER A 80 6.22 11.88 6.93
N ALA A 81 7.00 12.51 7.81
CA ALA A 81 8.45 12.54 7.73
C ALA A 81 9.01 11.93 9.01
N ILE A 82 10.01 11.07 8.85
CA ILE A 82 10.73 10.45 9.97
C ILE A 82 12.17 10.94 9.87
N ILE A 83 12.69 11.51 10.95
CA ILE A 83 14.09 11.91 11.09
C ILE A 83 14.77 10.86 11.95
N VAL A 84 15.87 10.31 11.46
CA VAL A 84 16.71 9.37 12.21
C VAL A 84 18.03 10.08 12.48
N THR A 85 18.30 10.36 13.75
CA THR A 85 19.57 10.95 14.17
C THR A 85 20.60 9.86 14.44
N GLU A 86 21.87 10.25 14.43
CA GLU A 86 22.91 9.43 15.06
C GLU A 86 22.62 9.25 16.56
N ASN A 87 23.28 8.28 17.18
CA ASN A 87 23.20 8.13 18.63
C ASN A 87 24.09 9.20 19.30
N LEU A 88 23.47 10.27 19.76
CA LEU A 88 24.16 11.39 20.39
C LEU A 88 24.65 11.08 21.82
N GLY A 89 24.11 10.05 22.46
CA GLY A 89 24.37 9.75 23.87
C GLY A 89 23.71 10.76 24.83
N VAL A 90 23.35 10.29 26.03
CA VAL A 90 22.59 11.09 27.00
C VAL A 90 23.39 12.31 27.49
N ASP A 91 24.70 12.18 27.62
CA ASP A 91 25.56 13.24 28.18
C ASP A 91 25.71 14.43 27.23
N TYR A 92 25.78 14.18 25.93
CA TYR A 92 25.84 15.25 24.93
C TYR A 92 24.55 16.08 24.93
N VAL A 93 23.39 15.41 24.98
CA VAL A 93 22.07 16.05 25.02
C VAL A 93 21.91 16.90 26.30
N LYS A 94 22.38 16.40 27.45
CA LYS A 94 22.37 17.16 28.71
C LYS A 94 23.27 18.40 28.65
N LYS A 95 24.46 18.27 28.07
CA LYS A 95 25.41 19.39 27.92
C LYS A 95 24.86 20.53 27.07
N THR A 96 24.11 20.23 26.00
CA THR A 96 23.48 21.26 25.17
C THR A 96 22.25 21.90 25.80
N ASN A 97 21.47 21.15 26.61
CA ASN A 97 20.30 21.70 27.30
C ASN A 97 20.64 22.65 28.46
N ALA A 98 21.82 22.51 29.07
CA ALA A 98 22.26 23.36 30.19
C ALA A 98 22.75 24.77 29.78
N LYS A 99 22.72 25.11 28.48
CA LYS A 99 23.14 26.41 27.94
C LYS A 99 21.98 27.37 27.61
N THR A 100 20.76 27.06 28.05
CA THR A 100 19.59 27.97 28.00
C THR A 100 19.27 28.44 29.40
#